data_AF-A0A7S0BRA6-F1
#
_entry.id   AF-A0A7S0BRA6-F1
#
_cell.length_a   1.000
_cell.length_b   1.000
_cell.length_c   1.000
_cell.angle_alpha   90.00
_cell.angle_beta   90.00
_cell.angle_gamma   90.00
#
_symmetry.space_group_name_H-M   'P 1'
#
loop_
_entity.id
_entity.type
_entity.pdbx_description
1 polymer ?
#
loop_
_entity_poly.entity_id
_entity_poly.type
_entity_poly.pdbx_seq_one_letter_code
_entity_poly.pdbx_strand_id
1 'polypeptide(L)'
;IDREVTYSPSRGMPYDPRLLICGNGVETGIFDKGSWIETVSGWAKTVVTGRARLGGIPLGIIAVEARTVEKTSPADPASPETHEQVEQQAGQVWFPDSSHKTAQAIMDMNREGLPLFVVANWRGFSGGMRDMFDEVLKFGSLIVDALSEYRQPVFVYIPPGGELR
;
A
#
# COMPACT_ATOMS: atom_id res chain seq x y z
N ILE A 1 18.00 -12.77 -12.09
CA ILE A 1 18.42 -11.51 -11.42
C ILE A 1 19.01 -10.53 -12.42
N ASP A 2 19.72 -11.01 -13.44
CA ASP A 2 20.34 -10.17 -14.48
C ASP A 2 19.33 -9.76 -15.57
N ARG A 3 18.26 -9.05 -15.17
CA ARG A 3 17.33 -8.42 -16.10
C ARG A 3 17.09 -6.98 -15.67
N GLU A 4 16.87 -6.11 -16.64
CA GLU A 4 16.51 -4.73 -16.36
C GLU A 4 15.04 -4.63 -15.89
N VAL A 5 14.77 -3.57 -15.14
CA VAL A 5 13.42 -3.10 -14.83
C VAL A 5 13.10 -2.04 -15.87
N THR A 6 12.22 -2.36 -16.82
CA THR A 6 11.93 -1.46 -17.95
C THR A 6 10.72 -0.57 -17.71
N TYR A 7 9.78 -0.99 -16.86
CA TYR A 7 8.66 -0.11 -16.48
C TYR A 7 9.15 0.98 -15.52
N SER A 8 8.88 2.24 -15.87
CA SER A 8 9.19 3.40 -15.03
C SER A 8 8.01 4.37 -15.00
N PRO A 9 7.56 4.82 -13.82
CA PRO A 9 6.45 5.74 -13.72
C PRO A 9 6.83 7.12 -14.27
N SER A 10 5.90 7.75 -14.99
CA SER A 10 6.08 9.11 -15.48
C SER A 10 6.00 10.11 -14.32
N ARG A 11 6.98 11.01 -14.23
CA ARG A 11 7.06 11.98 -13.12
C ARG A 11 5.81 12.86 -13.06
N GLY A 12 5.17 12.92 -11.89
CA GLY A 12 3.99 13.76 -11.64
C GLY A 12 2.68 13.21 -12.20
N MET A 13 2.66 12.01 -12.81
CA MET A 13 1.43 11.36 -13.25
C MET A 13 1.06 10.19 -12.34
N PRO A 14 -0.19 10.10 -11.85
CA PRO A 14 -0.68 8.92 -11.16
C PRO A 14 -0.58 7.66 -12.03
N TYR A 15 -0.17 6.56 -11.43
CA TYR A 15 -0.03 5.25 -12.08
C TYR A 15 -0.47 4.13 -11.13
N ASP A 16 -0.75 2.95 -11.69
CA ASP A 16 -1.02 1.76 -10.88
C ASP A 16 0.31 1.19 -10.34
N PRO A 17 0.52 1.14 -9.01
CA PRO A 17 1.77 0.64 -8.43
C PRO A 17 2.02 -0.84 -8.74
N ARG A 18 1.00 -1.61 -9.13
CA ARG A 18 1.14 -3.00 -9.56
C ARG A 18 2.06 -3.11 -10.79
N LEU A 19 2.10 -2.09 -11.64
CA LEU A 19 2.98 -2.05 -12.80
C LEU A 19 4.47 -1.99 -12.41
N LEU A 20 4.81 -1.24 -11.35
CA LEU A 20 6.16 -1.28 -10.77
C LEU A 20 6.49 -2.67 -10.21
N ILE A 21 5.49 -3.38 -9.69
CA ILE A 21 5.68 -4.68 -9.05
C ILE A 21 5.87 -5.78 -10.10
N CYS A 22 4.88 -5.99 -10.96
CA CYS A 22 4.83 -7.13 -11.89
C CYS A 22 4.99 -6.78 -13.37
N GLY A 23 5.06 -5.50 -13.73
CA GLY A 23 5.07 -5.03 -15.13
C GLY A 23 3.67 -5.01 -15.76
N ASN A 24 3.60 -4.58 -17.02
CA ASN A 24 2.35 -4.49 -17.82
C ASN A 24 2.23 -5.56 -18.92
N GLY A 25 3.06 -6.61 -18.84
CA GLY A 25 3.12 -7.70 -19.82
C GLY A 25 4.11 -7.47 -20.97
N VAL A 26 4.41 -6.21 -21.30
CA VAL A 26 5.45 -5.81 -22.26
C VAL A 26 6.71 -5.37 -21.52
N GLU A 27 6.54 -4.45 -20.58
CA GLU A 27 7.59 -3.95 -19.70
C GLU A 27 7.69 -4.79 -18.42
N THR A 28 8.91 -4.89 -17.89
CA THR A 28 9.22 -5.66 -16.69
C THR A 28 9.13 -4.79 -15.44
N GLY A 29 8.49 -5.32 -14.40
CA GLY A 29 8.51 -4.72 -13.06
C GLY A 29 9.77 -5.08 -12.28
N ILE A 30 9.81 -4.71 -11.00
CA ILE A 30 10.94 -4.99 -10.08
C ILE A 30 10.98 -6.48 -9.71
N PHE A 31 9.83 -7.12 -9.52
CA PHE A 31 9.72 -8.48 -9.00
C PHE A 31 9.53 -9.52 -10.11
N ASP A 32 9.68 -10.80 -9.75
CA ASP A 32 9.61 -11.91 -10.70
C ASP A 32 8.23 -11.99 -11.36
N LYS A 33 8.20 -12.15 -12.68
CA LYS A 33 6.97 -12.21 -13.47
C LYS A 33 6.07 -13.36 -12.96
N GLY A 34 4.80 -13.05 -12.72
CA GLY A 34 3.80 -14.02 -12.25
C GLY A 34 3.93 -14.44 -10.78
N SER A 35 4.81 -13.80 -10.00
CA SER A 35 4.97 -14.11 -8.57
C SER A 35 4.08 -13.26 -7.65
N TRP A 36 3.52 -12.15 -8.16
CA TRP A 36 2.73 -11.21 -7.37
C TRP A 36 1.38 -11.82 -6.96
N ILE A 37 1.11 -11.79 -5.67
CA ILE A 37 -0.16 -12.17 -5.07
C ILE A 37 -0.59 -11.04 -4.14
N GLU A 38 -1.57 -10.26 -4.59
CA GLU A 38 -2.15 -9.18 -3.79
C GLU A 38 -3.06 -9.74 -2.70
N THR A 39 -2.95 -9.18 -1.50
CA THR A 39 -3.77 -9.53 -0.34
C THR A 39 -4.54 -8.31 0.13
N VAL A 40 -5.80 -8.52 0.57
CA VAL A 40 -6.67 -7.46 1.09
C VAL A 40 -6.90 -6.33 0.06
N SER A 41 -7.06 -6.68 -1.22
CA SER A 41 -7.24 -5.72 -2.32
C SER A 41 -8.58 -4.95 -2.26
N GLY A 42 -9.59 -5.48 -1.57
CA GLY A 42 -10.92 -4.88 -1.47
C GLY A 42 -11.03 -3.74 -0.45
N TRP A 43 -10.11 -3.64 0.50
CA TRP A 43 -10.17 -2.69 1.62
C TRP A 43 -8.94 -1.78 1.65
N ALA A 44 -9.14 -0.51 2.04
CA ALA A 44 -8.11 0.54 2.06
C ALA A 44 -7.22 0.54 0.80
N LYS A 45 -7.85 0.78 -0.35
CA LYS A 45 -7.25 0.64 -1.69
C LYS A 45 -6.12 1.64 -1.97
N THR A 46 -5.94 2.66 -1.13
CA THR A 46 -4.82 3.61 -1.20
C THR A 46 -3.46 2.97 -0.90
N VAL A 47 -3.44 1.79 -0.27
CA VAL A 47 -2.24 0.98 -0.04
C VAL A 47 -2.44 -0.42 -0.62
N VAL A 48 -1.46 -0.85 -1.40
CA VAL A 48 -1.41 -2.16 -2.06
C VAL A 48 -0.45 -3.04 -1.28
N THR A 49 -0.92 -4.22 -0.86
CA THR A 49 -0.15 -5.15 -0.02
C THR A 49 -0.18 -6.54 -0.61
N GLY A 50 0.90 -7.29 -0.54
CA GLY A 50 0.94 -8.65 -1.08
C GLY A 50 2.29 -9.31 -0.91
N ARG A 51 2.45 -10.49 -1.53
CA ARG A 51 3.72 -11.22 -1.58
C ARG A 51 4.20 -11.35 -3.03
N ALA A 52 5.51 -11.38 -3.20
CA ALA A 52 6.14 -11.69 -4.49
C ALA A 52 7.47 -12.41 -4.30
N ARG A 53 8.17 -12.67 -5.40
CA ARG A 53 9.54 -13.15 -5.40
C ARG A 53 10.47 -12.15 -6.09
N LEU A 54 11.69 -12.02 -5.58
CA LEU A 54 12.77 -11.28 -6.23
C LEU A 54 13.95 -12.22 -6.45
N GLY A 55 14.19 -12.63 -7.70
CA GLY A 55 15.23 -13.60 -7.99
C GLY A 55 15.01 -14.95 -7.30
N GLY A 56 13.75 -15.35 -7.11
CA GLY A 56 13.36 -16.56 -6.38
C GLY A 56 13.17 -16.38 -4.86
N ILE A 57 13.65 -15.28 -4.27
CA ILE A 57 13.54 -15.03 -2.83
C ILE A 57 12.13 -14.49 -2.51
N PRO A 58 11.32 -15.17 -1.67
CA PRO A 58 10.00 -14.68 -1.31
C PRO A 58 10.10 -13.50 -0.34
N LEU A 59 9.23 -12.51 -0.52
CA LEU A 59 9.16 -11.32 0.34
C LEU A 59 7.76 -10.71 0.33
N GLY A 60 7.48 -9.92 1.37
CA GLY A 60 6.29 -9.07 1.46
C GLY A 60 6.51 -7.71 0.78
N ILE A 61 5.48 -7.19 0.13
CA ILE A 61 5.51 -5.87 -0.52
C ILE A 61 4.38 -5.01 0.03
N ILE A 62 4.71 -3.76 0.32
CA ILE A 62 3.75 -2.68 0.55
C ILE A 62 4.06 -1.58 -0.47
N ALA A 63 3.07 -1.17 -1.24
CA ALA A 63 3.19 -0.10 -2.24
C ALA A 63 2.02 0.88 -2.12
N VAL A 64 2.23 2.11 -2.59
CA VAL A 64 1.23 3.18 -2.49
C VAL A 64 0.49 3.35 -3.80
N GLU A 65 -0.84 3.36 -3.75
CA GLU A 65 -1.67 3.71 -4.91
C GLU A 65 -1.56 5.22 -5.18
N ALA A 66 -1.17 5.58 -6.39
CA ALA A 66 -0.97 6.98 -6.77
C ALA A 66 -2.26 7.60 -7.32
N ARG A 67 -3.21 6.79 -7.79
CA ARG A 67 -4.52 7.26 -8.27
C ARG A 67 -5.47 7.52 -7.10
N THR A 68 -6.41 8.43 -7.29
CA THR A 68 -7.56 8.55 -6.39
C THR A 68 -8.38 7.27 -6.44
N VAL A 69 -8.76 6.74 -5.29
CA VAL A 69 -9.58 5.54 -5.15
C VAL A 69 -10.89 5.87 -4.47
N GLU A 70 -11.92 5.09 -4.79
CA GLU A 70 -13.23 5.19 -4.14
C GLU A 70 -13.37 4.15 -3.05
N LYS A 71 -13.78 4.63 -1.87
CA LYS A 71 -14.19 3.83 -0.73
C LYS A 71 -15.71 3.90 -0.64
N THR A 72 -16.35 2.75 -0.76
CA THR A 72 -17.81 2.63 -0.62
C THR A 72 -18.13 2.01 0.73
N SER A 73 -18.89 2.73 1.55
CA SER A 73 -19.44 2.22 2.81
C SER A 73 -20.91 1.87 2.57
N PRO A 74 -21.32 0.60 2.74
CA PRO A 74 -22.69 0.19 2.47
C PRO A 74 -23.66 0.82 3.47
N ALA A 75 -24.92 0.95 3.07
CA ALA A 75 -26.00 1.38 3.96
C ALA A 75 -26.20 0.34 5.09
N ASP A 76 -26.53 0.81 6.29
CA ASP A 76 -26.86 -0.04 7.43
C ASP A 76 -28.34 -0.46 7.38
N PRO A 77 -28.66 -1.75 7.18
CA PRO A 77 -30.05 -2.21 7.14
C PRO A 77 -30.82 -1.97 8.46
N ALA A 78 -30.13 -1.82 9.59
CA ALA A 78 -30.76 -1.57 10.88
C ALA A 78 -31.28 -0.13 11.02
N SER A 79 -30.79 0.78 10.17
CA SER A 79 -31.04 2.22 10.27
C SER A 79 -31.60 2.74 8.93
N PRO A 80 -32.94 2.91 8.82
CA PRO A 80 -33.59 3.27 7.55
C PRO A 80 -33.15 4.61 6.94
N GLU A 81 -32.57 5.51 7.74
CA GLU A 81 -32.06 6.81 7.29
C GLU A 81 -30.67 6.72 6.63
N THR A 82 -29.99 5.59 6.77
CA THR A 82 -28.65 5.41 6.20
C THR A 82 -28.73 5.11 4.71
N HIS A 83 -27.73 5.59 3.98
CA HIS A 83 -27.56 5.36 2.56
C HIS A 83 -26.10 5.00 2.29
N GLU A 84 -25.84 4.41 1.12
CA GLU A 84 -24.48 4.11 0.69
C GLU A 84 -23.67 5.41 0.60
N GLN A 85 -22.50 5.42 1.23
CA GLN A 85 -21.58 6.55 1.19
C GLN A 85 -20.38 6.21 0.32
N VAL A 86 -20.12 7.05 -0.69
CA VAL A 86 -18.94 6.94 -1.54
C VAL A 86 -17.99 8.09 -1.23
N GLU A 87 -16.80 7.73 -0.76
CA GLU A 87 -15.74 8.66 -0.38
C GLU A 87 -14.57 8.53 -1.35
N GLN A 88 -14.11 9.67 -1.86
CA GLN A 88 -12.89 9.71 -2.66
C GLN A 88 -11.68 9.88 -1.75
N GLN A 89 -10.78 8.91 -1.78
CA GLN A 89 -9.50 8.94 -1.08
C GLN A 89 -8.40 9.27 -2.09
N ALA A 90 -7.73 10.40 -1.88
CA ALA A 90 -6.60 10.79 -2.73
C ALA A 90 -5.46 9.77 -2.62
N GLY A 91 -4.82 9.46 -3.76
CA GLY A 91 -3.61 8.65 -3.77
C GLY A 91 -2.48 9.31 -2.97
N GLN A 92 -1.44 8.54 -2.64
CA GLN A 92 -0.25 9.00 -1.91
C GLN A 92 -0.51 9.52 -0.48
N VAL A 93 -1.68 9.29 0.11
CA VAL A 93 -2.04 9.77 1.45
C VAL A 93 -2.41 8.59 2.34
N TRP A 94 -1.94 8.60 3.59
CA TRP A 94 -2.42 7.68 4.61
C TRP A 94 -3.72 8.18 5.23
N PHE A 95 -4.72 7.31 5.24
CA PHE A 95 -6.02 7.45 5.89
C PHE A 95 -6.09 6.47 7.06
N PRO A 96 -7.04 6.60 8.02
CA PRO A 96 -7.17 5.67 9.14
C PRO A 96 -7.14 4.19 8.73
N ASP A 97 -7.91 3.84 7.69
CA ASP A 97 -8.00 2.49 7.16
C ASP A 97 -6.70 2.02 6.49
N SER A 98 -6.03 2.88 5.71
CA SER A 98 -4.79 2.53 5.04
C SER A 98 -3.58 2.48 5.96
N SER A 99 -3.56 3.29 7.02
CA SER A 99 -2.59 3.17 8.11
C SER A 99 -2.77 1.85 8.85
N HIS A 100 -4.00 1.47 9.18
CA HIS A 100 -4.30 0.18 9.82
C HIS A 100 -3.89 -1.00 8.93
N LYS A 101 -4.24 -0.96 7.63
CA LYS A 101 -3.83 -1.97 6.66
C LYS A 101 -2.32 -2.11 6.56
N THR A 102 -1.60 -0.99 6.57
CA THR A 102 -0.14 -0.98 6.54
C THR A 102 0.45 -1.65 7.77
N ALA A 103 0.00 -1.28 8.97
CA ALA A 103 0.45 -1.88 10.22
C ALA A 103 0.17 -3.39 10.27
N GLN A 104 -1.05 -3.81 9.92
CA GLN A 104 -1.42 -5.21 9.88
C GLN A 104 -0.57 -6.01 8.90
N ALA A 105 -0.33 -5.48 7.69
CA ALA A 105 0.52 -6.12 6.71
C ALA A 105 1.95 -6.32 7.24
N ILE A 106 2.52 -5.32 7.93
CA ILE A 106 3.86 -5.45 8.54
C ILE A 106 3.86 -6.56 9.60
N MET A 107 2.87 -6.58 10.49
CA MET A 107 2.76 -7.63 11.52
C MET A 107 2.63 -9.03 10.91
N ASP A 108 1.82 -9.18 9.86
CA ASP A 108 1.62 -10.45 9.18
C ASP A 108 2.93 -10.94 8.50
N MET A 109 3.64 -10.06 7.79
CA MET A 109 4.92 -10.43 7.17
C MET A 109 6.00 -10.78 8.20
N ASN A 110 5.99 -10.11 9.36
CA ASN A 110 6.91 -10.42 10.47
C ASN A 110 6.65 -11.83 11.03
N ARG A 111 5.36 -12.17 11.22
CA ARG A 111 4.94 -13.50 11.69
C ARG A 111 5.25 -14.59 10.68
N GLU A 112 5.13 -14.29 9.39
CA GLU A 112 5.52 -15.20 8.30
C GLU A 112 7.04 -15.35 8.17
N GLY A 113 7.83 -14.47 8.80
CA GLY A 113 9.28 -14.48 8.70
C GLY A 113 9.81 -14.08 7.32
N LEU A 114 9.05 -13.30 6.57
CA LEU A 114 9.45 -12.81 5.25
C LEU A 114 10.25 -11.51 5.38
N PRO A 115 11.19 -11.21 4.46
CA PRO A 115 11.68 -9.84 4.29
C PRO A 115 10.55 -8.91 3.81
N LEU A 116 10.62 -7.62 4.14
CA LEU A 116 9.66 -6.60 3.72
C LEU A 116 10.29 -5.62 2.74
N PHE A 117 9.57 -5.31 1.66
CA PHE A 117 9.92 -4.29 0.69
C PHE A 117 8.82 -3.24 0.58
N VAL A 118 9.11 -2.02 1.01
CA VAL A 118 8.18 -0.89 0.98
C VAL A 118 8.52 0.02 -0.20
N VAL A 119 7.63 0.08 -1.19
CA VAL A 119 7.68 1.05 -2.29
C VAL A 119 7.00 2.33 -1.81
N ALA A 120 7.77 3.19 -1.15
CA ALA A 120 7.28 4.37 -0.46
C ALA A 120 6.99 5.52 -1.43
N ASN A 121 5.75 6.02 -1.39
CA ASN A 121 5.31 7.15 -2.21
C ASN A 121 4.17 7.91 -1.50
N TRP A 122 4.31 8.15 -0.20
CA TRP A 122 3.34 8.90 0.60
C TRP A 122 3.81 10.33 0.80
N ARG A 123 2.91 11.30 0.59
CA ARG A 123 3.16 12.72 0.88
C ARG A 123 2.72 13.14 2.30
N GLY A 124 2.28 12.19 3.11
CA GLY A 124 1.86 12.39 4.50
C GLY A 124 0.55 11.68 4.86
N PHE A 125 0.02 12.05 6.03
CA PHE A 125 -1.25 11.59 6.57
C PHE A 125 -2.40 12.55 6.22
N SER A 126 -3.62 12.04 6.18
CA SER A 126 -4.81 12.89 6.09
C SER A 126 -5.00 13.66 7.39
N GLY A 127 -4.93 14.99 7.29
CA GLY A 127 -5.18 15.92 8.40
C GLY A 127 -6.63 16.43 8.45
N GLY A 128 -7.56 15.80 7.73
CA GLY A 128 -8.97 16.18 7.73
C GLY A 128 -9.62 15.97 9.11
N MET A 129 -10.55 16.85 9.51
CA MET A 129 -11.22 16.76 10.83
C MET A 129 -11.84 15.37 11.07
N ARG A 130 -12.46 14.80 10.03
CA ARG A 130 -13.05 13.46 10.09
C ARG A 130 -12.00 12.37 10.32
N ASP A 131 -10.91 12.36 9.54
CA ASP A 131 -9.85 11.36 9.68
C ASP A 131 -9.12 11.46 11.03
N MET A 132 -8.99 12.68 11.56
CA MET A 132 -8.46 12.92 12.90
C MET A 132 -9.39 12.37 13.99
N PHE A 133 -10.70 12.53 13.82
CA PHE A 133 -11.71 11.94 14.71
C PHE A 133 -11.71 10.41 14.60
N ASP A 134 -11.55 9.87 13.39
CA ASP A 134 -11.45 8.44 13.09
C ASP A 134 -10.08 7.84 13.45
N GLU A 135 -9.36 8.45 14.39
CA GLU A 135 -8.16 7.94 15.04
C GLU A 135 -6.95 7.70 14.11
N VAL A 136 -6.78 8.48 13.04
CA VAL A 136 -5.62 8.33 12.11
C VAL A 136 -4.27 8.28 12.83
N LEU A 137 -4.09 9.06 13.92
CA LEU A 137 -2.85 9.08 14.70
C LEU A 137 -2.58 7.76 15.43
N LYS A 138 -3.63 7.10 15.94
CA LYS A 138 -3.53 5.80 16.61
C LYS A 138 -3.11 4.73 15.62
N PHE A 139 -3.71 4.71 14.43
CA PHE A 139 -3.31 3.75 13.39
C PHE A 139 -1.94 4.07 12.81
N GLY A 140 -1.56 5.35 12.75
CA GLY A 140 -0.20 5.77 12.41
C GLY A 140 0.86 5.25 13.40
N SER A 141 0.59 5.28 14.71
CA SER A 141 1.53 4.75 15.70
C SER A 141 1.69 3.23 15.60
N LEU A 142 0.64 2.49 15.25
CA LEU A 142 0.72 1.05 15.05
C LEU A 142 1.70 0.63 13.94
N ILE A 143 1.94 1.49 12.94
CA ILE A 143 2.96 1.24 11.92
C ILE A 143 4.36 1.26 12.56
N VAL A 144 4.61 2.24 13.45
CA VAL A 144 5.87 2.37 14.18
C VAL A 144 6.07 1.17 15.10
N ASP A 145 5.04 0.79 15.85
CA ASP A 145 5.08 -0.37 16.74
C ASP A 145 5.40 -1.65 15.94
N ALA A 146 4.69 -1.89 14.84
CA ALA A 146 4.90 -3.06 13.99
C ALA A 146 6.31 -3.12 13.36
N LEU A 147 6.88 -1.98 12.96
CA LEU A 147 8.25 -1.91 12.45
C LEU A 147 9.29 -2.13 13.55
N SER A 148 9.03 -1.65 14.77
CA SER A 148 9.96 -1.80 15.90
C SER A 148 10.11 -3.26 16.33
N GLU A 149 9.07 -4.07 16.16
CA GLU A 149 9.07 -5.51 16.46
C GLU A 149 9.54 -6.38 15.28
N TYR A 150 9.82 -5.78 14.11
CA TYR A 150 10.14 -6.50 12.89
C TYR A 150 11.54 -7.13 12.96
N ARG A 151 11.65 -8.42 12.64
CA ARG A 151 12.91 -9.18 12.84
C ARG A 151 13.68 -9.47 11.56
N GLN A 152 13.02 -9.42 10.41
CA GLN A 152 13.63 -9.67 9.10
C GLN A 152 14.11 -8.36 8.45
N PRO A 153 14.89 -8.41 7.36
CA PRO A 153 15.27 -7.19 6.66
C PRO A 153 14.06 -6.42 6.14
N VAL A 154 14.07 -5.10 6.36
CA VAL A 154 13.10 -4.15 5.79
C VAL A 154 13.82 -3.23 4.82
N PHE A 155 13.35 -3.18 3.58
CA PHE A 155 13.85 -2.29 2.55
C PHE A 155 12.81 -1.22 2.28
N VAL A 156 13.20 0.05 2.33
CA VAL A 156 12.34 1.17 1.94
C VAL A 156 12.93 1.79 0.68
N TYR A 157 12.17 1.77 -0.40
CA TYR A 157 12.56 2.27 -1.70
C TYR A 157 11.57 3.33 -2.17
N ILE A 158 12.07 4.53 -2.47
CA ILE A 158 11.27 5.59 -3.08
C ILE A 158 11.45 5.45 -4.61
N PRO A 159 10.39 5.10 -5.37
CA PRO A 159 10.48 4.89 -6.80
C PRO A 159 10.74 6.21 -7.54
N PRO A 160 11.11 6.18 -8.84
CA PRO A 160 11.24 7.38 -9.65
C PRO A 160 9.96 8.23 -9.60
N GLY A 161 10.10 9.53 -9.35
CA GLY A 161 8.96 10.43 -9.19
C GLY A 161 8.13 10.22 -7.91
N GLY A 162 8.55 9.31 -7.03
CA GLY A 162 7.94 9.12 -5.72
C GLY A 162 8.27 10.27 -4.76
N GLU A 163 7.36 10.52 -3.82
CA GLU A 163 7.54 11.51 -2.76
C GLU A 163 7.51 10.85 -1.38
N LEU A 164 8.27 11.41 -0.45
CA LEU A 164 8.19 11.08 0.97
C LEU A 164 8.32 12.38 1.77
N ARG A 165 7.21 12.82 2.38
CA ARG A 165 7.11 14.08 3.13
C ARG A 165 6.50 13.86 4.50
#